data_AF-A0A2H0VLG2-F1
#
_entry.id   AF-A0A2H0VLG2-F1
#
_cell.length_a   1.000
_cell.length_b   1.000
_cell.length_c   1.000
_cell.angle_alpha   90.00
_cell.angle_beta   90.00
_cell.angle_gamma   90.00
#
_symmetry.space_group_name_H-M   'P 1'
#
loop_
_entity.id
_entity.type
_entity.pdbx_description
1 polymer ?
#
loop_
_entity_poly.entity_id
_entity_poly.type
_entity_poly.pdbx_seq_one_letter_code
_entity_poly.pdbx_strand_id
1 'polypeptide(L)'
;MADGSFTYNLSLPIPEASKGKAVEVKFAEEMSNIGSAEIVDNTLTKTDTSVSVASLDHFTIFVISGNITNPGLGTYVGEPFDETTSQVIINEFLFDPSSGNEWVELYNKTAGAIDLTNWSLVDNMNNVKTLSGIIPANGILAFEKSGGDGWLNNTGSESITLKDNYAESQDVVSYKDSSFVNGQNIGNVAEDQSVCRTQDTGDTWQV
;
A
#
# COMPACT_ATOMS: atom_id res chain seq x y z
N MET A 1 -44.48 -13.06 11.59
CA MET A 1 -43.51 -13.86 10.82
C MET A 1 -44.05 -15.28 10.82
N ALA A 2 -44.42 -15.82 9.65
CA ALA A 2 -45.16 -17.09 9.55
C ALA A 2 -44.34 -18.25 8.96
N ASP A 3 -43.15 -17.95 8.42
CA ASP A 3 -42.27 -18.85 7.67
C ASP A 3 -40.77 -18.68 8.05
N GLY A 4 -40.45 -17.81 9.01
CA GLY A 4 -39.07 -17.55 9.43
C GLY A 4 -38.24 -16.71 8.45
N SER A 5 -38.85 -16.20 7.38
CA SER A 5 -38.19 -15.22 6.50
C SER A 5 -38.21 -13.84 7.15
N PHE A 6 -37.11 -13.11 7.03
CA PHE A 6 -37.02 -11.70 7.41
C PHE A 6 -36.33 -10.94 6.29
N THR A 7 -36.79 -9.73 6.05
CA THR A 7 -36.09 -8.76 5.20
C THR A 7 -35.70 -7.56 6.03
N TYR A 8 -34.60 -6.93 5.65
CA TYR A 8 -34.15 -5.69 6.29
C TYR A 8 -33.58 -4.73 5.25
N ASN A 9 -33.61 -3.45 5.62
CA ASN A 9 -32.89 -2.41 4.89
C ASN A 9 -31.60 -2.13 5.64
N LEU A 10 -30.51 -2.00 4.91
CA LEU A 10 -29.23 -1.59 5.46
C LEU A 10 -28.87 -0.21 4.94
N SER A 11 -28.38 0.64 5.84
CA SER A 11 -27.75 1.91 5.48
C SER A 11 -26.37 1.98 6.12
N LEU A 12 -25.34 2.18 5.32
CA LEU A 12 -23.96 2.33 5.77
C LEU A 12 -23.47 3.74 5.45
N PRO A 13 -22.79 4.41 6.39
CA PRO A 13 -22.19 5.71 6.09
C PRO A 13 -21.12 5.56 5.01
N ILE A 14 -21.04 6.53 4.09
CA ILE A 14 -19.93 6.63 3.15
C ILE A 14 -18.70 7.06 3.95
N PRO A 15 -17.58 6.32 3.88
CA PRO A 15 -16.35 6.68 4.57
C PRO A 15 -15.89 8.09 4.19
N GLU A 16 -15.35 8.84 5.16
CA GLU A 16 -14.93 10.23 4.96
C GLU A 16 -13.97 10.37 3.76
N ALA A 17 -13.04 9.42 3.60
CA ALA A 17 -12.07 9.36 2.51
C ALA A 17 -12.69 9.13 1.11
N SER A 18 -13.95 8.71 1.06
CA SER A 18 -14.71 8.45 -0.17
C SER A 18 -15.70 9.56 -0.52
N LYS A 19 -15.88 10.58 0.34
CA LYS A 19 -16.80 11.69 0.07
C LYS A 19 -16.39 12.46 -1.18
N GLY A 20 -17.36 12.74 -2.04
CA GLY A 20 -17.15 13.45 -3.32
C GLY A 20 -16.56 12.60 -4.45
N LYS A 21 -16.24 11.32 -4.20
CA LYS A 21 -15.81 10.34 -5.21
C LYS A 21 -17.01 9.53 -5.71
N ALA A 22 -16.89 8.93 -6.90
CA ALA A 22 -17.84 7.93 -7.35
C ALA A 22 -17.65 6.66 -6.52
N VAL A 23 -18.75 6.13 -5.96
CA VAL A 23 -18.75 4.91 -5.15
C VAL A 23 -19.60 3.88 -5.90
N GLU A 24 -19.02 2.72 -6.20
CA GLU A 24 -19.73 1.58 -6.78
C GLU A 24 -20.10 0.59 -5.68
N VAL A 25 -21.34 0.13 -5.68
CA VAL A 25 -21.81 -0.95 -4.81
C VAL A 25 -21.86 -2.21 -5.65
N LYS A 26 -21.17 -3.26 -5.22
CA LYS A 26 -21.14 -4.55 -5.91
C LYS A 26 -21.56 -5.67 -4.98
N PHE A 27 -22.24 -6.67 -5.52
CA PHE A 27 -22.71 -7.83 -4.77
C PHE A 27 -22.08 -9.13 -5.31
N ALA A 28 -21.52 -9.93 -4.41
CA ALA A 28 -21.09 -11.30 -4.67
C ALA A 28 -21.31 -12.16 -3.42
N GLU A 29 -21.72 -13.42 -3.63
CA GLU A 29 -21.92 -14.40 -2.55
C GLU A 29 -20.60 -14.91 -1.97
N GLU A 30 -19.51 -14.79 -2.73
CA GLU A 30 -18.16 -15.23 -2.36
C GLU A 30 -17.15 -14.11 -2.59
N MET A 31 -16.21 -13.95 -1.66
CA MET A 31 -15.16 -12.93 -1.74
C MET A 31 -14.34 -13.04 -3.03
N SER A 32 -14.08 -14.25 -3.49
CA SER A 32 -13.30 -14.50 -4.72
C SER A 32 -13.95 -13.92 -5.98
N ASN A 33 -15.25 -13.65 -5.94
CA ASN A 33 -16.03 -13.21 -7.10
C ASN A 33 -16.28 -11.70 -7.12
N ILE A 34 -15.77 -10.95 -6.12
CA ILE A 34 -16.02 -9.50 -6.00
C ILE A 34 -15.51 -8.70 -7.21
N GLY A 35 -14.42 -9.14 -7.84
CA GLY A 35 -13.85 -8.49 -9.03
C GLY A 35 -14.73 -8.61 -10.29
N SER A 36 -15.60 -9.62 -10.33
CA SER A 36 -16.57 -9.87 -11.41
C SER A 36 -18.02 -9.65 -10.96
N ALA A 37 -18.22 -9.08 -9.77
CA ALA A 37 -19.52 -8.86 -9.18
C ALA A 37 -20.35 -7.86 -10.00
N GLU A 38 -21.65 -8.11 -10.06
CA GLU A 38 -22.59 -7.19 -10.72
C GLU A 38 -22.70 -5.90 -9.90
N ILE A 39 -22.71 -4.76 -10.60
CA ILE A 39 -22.95 -3.45 -9.99
C ILE A 39 -24.41 -3.42 -9.56
N VAL A 40 -24.64 -3.21 -8.28
CA VAL A 40 -25.97 -2.87 -7.77
C VAL A 40 -26.22 -1.44 -8.20
N ASP A 41 -27.18 -1.25 -9.11
CA ASP A 41 -27.51 0.05 -9.69
C ASP A 41 -28.13 0.96 -8.62
N ASN A 42 -27.25 1.59 -7.84
CA ASN A 42 -27.58 2.57 -6.84
C ASN A 42 -26.91 3.86 -7.32
N THR A 43 -27.69 4.73 -7.95
CA THR A 43 -27.18 6.01 -8.47
C THR A 43 -26.81 6.93 -7.30
N LEU A 44 -25.61 6.74 -6.76
CA LEU A 44 -25.04 7.58 -5.71
C LEU A 44 -24.47 8.85 -6.32
N THR A 45 -24.88 9.98 -5.77
CA THR A 45 -24.44 11.32 -6.14
C THR A 45 -23.30 11.77 -5.23
N LYS A 46 -22.56 12.80 -5.65
CA LYS A 46 -21.44 13.37 -4.87
C LYS A 46 -21.83 13.90 -3.48
N THR A 47 -23.13 14.08 -3.23
CA THR A 47 -23.69 14.62 -1.98
C THR A 47 -24.22 13.57 -1.03
N ASP A 48 -24.28 12.30 -1.46
CA ASP A 48 -24.76 11.24 -0.58
C ASP A 48 -23.77 11.00 0.55
N THR A 49 -24.32 10.72 1.73
CA THR A 49 -23.55 10.49 2.97
C THR A 49 -23.66 9.04 3.44
N SER A 50 -24.52 8.25 2.78
CA SER A 50 -24.76 6.86 3.10
C SER A 50 -25.16 6.08 1.85
N VAL A 51 -24.79 4.81 1.80
CA VAL A 51 -25.31 3.83 0.85
C VAL A 51 -26.44 3.08 1.51
N SER A 52 -27.59 2.99 0.85
CA SER A 52 -28.71 2.19 1.35
C SER A 52 -29.08 1.08 0.37
N VAL A 53 -29.31 -0.13 0.89
CA VAL A 53 -29.80 -1.29 0.14
C VAL A 53 -31.06 -1.79 0.85
N ALA A 54 -32.14 -2.00 0.09
CA ALA A 54 -33.43 -2.39 0.62
C ALA A 54 -33.73 -3.87 0.39
N SER A 55 -34.58 -4.44 1.24
CA SER A 55 -35.15 -5.78 1.07
C SER A 55 -34.13 -6.92 0.99
N LEU A 56 -33.05 -6.85 1.78
CA LEU A 56 -32.06 -7.92 1.88
C LEU A 56 -32.64 -9.12 2.64
N ASP A 57 -32.41 -10.33 2.14
CA ASP A 57 -32.87 -11.61 2.74
C ASP A 57 -31.71 -12.55 3.16
N HIS A 58 -30.45 -12.19 2.86
CA HIS A 58 -29.22 -12.88 3.29
C HIS A 58 -28.10 -11.86 3.65
N PHE A 59 -27.10 -12.23 4.46
CA PHE A 59 -26.09 -11.31 5.03
C PHE A 59 -24.68 -11.53 4.46
N THR A 60 -24.19 -10.63 3.60
CA THR A 60 -22.74 -10.48 3.29
C THR A 60 -22.44 -9.06 2.83
N ILE A 61 -21.51 -8.35 3.50
CA ILE A 61 -20.93 -7.09 2.99
C ILE A 61 -19.44 -7.00 3.30
N PHE A 62 -18.67 -6.60 2.29
CA PHE A 62 -17.35 -6.00 2.44
C PHE A 62 -17.43 -4.54 2.01
N VAL A 63 -16.97 -3.62 2.87
CA VAL A 63 -16.81 -2.21 2.53
C VAL A 63 -15.36 -2.00 2.10
N ILE A 64 -15.13 -1.76 0.80
CA ILE A 64 -13.82 -1.36 0.30
C ILE A 64 -13.84 0.16 0.13
N SER A 65 -13.02 0.87 0.90
CA SER A 65 -12.74 2.29 0.69
C SER A 65 -11.26 2.49 0.40
N GLY A 66 -10.95 2.79 -0.86
CA GLY A 66 -9.58 3.03 -1.36
C GLY A 66 -9.42 2.61 -2.82
N ASN A 67 -8.44 3.18 -3.53
CA ASN A 67 -8.15 2.79 -4.92
C ASN A 67 -7.71 1.33 -4.97
N ILE A 68 -8.48 0.48 -5.67
CA ILE A 68 -8.02 -0.86 -6.06
C ILE A 68 -7.10 -0.68 -7.27
N THR A 69 -5.79 -0.73 -7.06
CA THR A 69 -4.88 -1.23 -8.09
C THR A 69 -4.68 -2.71 -7.81
N ASN A 70 -5.11 -3.54 -8.75
CA ASN A 70 -4.80 -4.96 -8.76
C ASN A 70 -3.50 -5.13 -9.57
N PRO A 71 -2.32 -5.36 -8.98
CA PRO A 71 -1.28 -6.07 -9.66
C PRO A 71 -1.53 -7.56 -9.40
N GLY A 72 -1.83 -8.31 -10.45
CA GLY A 72 -2.02 -9.75 -10.33
C GLY A 72 -0.84 -10.41 -9.59
N LEU A 73 -1.22 -11.33 -8.68
CA LEU A 73 -0.41 -12.23 -7.85
C LEU A 73 0.20 -11.67 -6.56
N GLY A 74 -0.46 -12.03 -5.44
CA GLY A 74 0.12 -11.98 -4.10
C GLY A 74 -0.80 -11.32 -3.08
N THR A 75 -1.77 -12.07 -2.56
CA THR A 75 -2.70 -11.63 -1.53
C THR A 75 -1.97 -11.25 -0.24
N TYR A 76 -1.89 -9.96 0.06
CA TYR A 76 -1.81 -9.44 1.43
C TYR A 76 -2.99 -8.48 1.62
N VAL A 77 -4.03 -8.91 2.33
CA VAL A 77 -5.13 -8.04 2.79
C VAL A 77 -4.68 -7.37 4.08
N GLY A 78 -3.68 -6.48 3.97
CA GLY A 78 -3.47 -5.46 4.99
C GLY A 78 -4.48 -4.34 4.79
N GLU A 79 -4.86 -3.66 5.87
CA GLU A 79 -5.55 -2.37 5.84
C GLU A 79 -4.91 -1.47 4.75
N PRO A 80 -5.67 -0.62 4.02
CA PRO A 80 -5.05 0.34 3.11
C PRO A 80 -4.06 1.16 3.93
N PHE A 81 -2.77 0.92 3.68
CA PHE A 81 -1.68 1.51 4.42
C PHE A 81 -1.71 3.02 4.17
N ASP A 82 -1.97 3.79 5.24
CA ASP A 82 -2.02 5.24 5.18
C ASP A 82 -0.64 5.81 5.49
N GLU A 83 0.13 6.11 4.44
CA GLU A 83 1.48 6.69 4.52
C GLU A 83 1.51 7.99 5.36
N THR A 84 0.35 8.66 5.53
CA THR A 84 0.26 9.88 6.34
C THR A 84 0.41 9.61 7.83
N THR A 85 0.05 8.40 8.29
CA THR A 85 0.12 8.01 9.70
C THR A 85 1.46 7.36 10.09
N SER A 86 2.22 6.87 9.12
CA SER A 86 3.52 6.26 9.38
C SER A 86 4.54 7.27 9.88
N GLN A 87 5.33 6.80 10.85
CA GLN A 87 6.39 7.54 11.49
C GLN A 87 7.71 7.46 10.72
N VAL A 88 7.97 6.32 10.08
CA VAL A 88 9.13 6.09 9.22
C VAL A 88 8.65 5.62 7.87
N ILE A 89 9.22 6.16 6.80
CA ILE A 89 8.86 5.84 5.42
C ILE A 89 10.11 5.52 4.61
N ILE A 90 9.93 4.84 3.48
CA ILE A 90 10.95 4.66 2.46
C ILE A 90 11.06 5.98 1.67
N ASN A 91 12.25 6.56 1.65
CA ASN A 91 12.50 7.87 1.05
C ASN A 91 13.17 7.77 -0.32
N GLU A 92 14.15 6.89 -0.42
CA GLU A 92 14.95 6.68 -1.63
C GLU A 92 15.46 5.24 -1.68
N PHE A 93 15.68 4.70 -2.87
CA PHE A 93 16.28 3.38 -3.04
C PHE A 93 17.03 3.26 -4.36
N LEU A 94 18.06 2.40 -4.37
CA LEU A 94 18.80 1.99 -5.56
C LEU A 94 18.71 0.47 -5.69
N PHE A 95 18.09 0.01 -6.79
CA PHE A 95 17.77 -1.41 -7.01
C PHE A 95 18.59 -2.09 -8.10
N ASP A 96 19.35 -1.35 -8.92
CA ASP A 96 20.14 -1.92 -10.02
C ASP A 96 21.49 -1.18 -10.18
N PRO A 97 22.41 -1.27 -9.22
CA PRO A 97 23.75 -0.70 -9.35
C PRO A 97 24.67 -1.55 -10.24
N SER A 98 25.37 -0.92 -11.17
CA SER A 98 26.47 -1.52 -11.96
C SER A 98 27.69 -1.86 -11.11
N SER A 99 27.85 -1.12 -10.01
CA SER A 99 28.88 -1.36 -9.01
C SER A 99 28.42 -0.88 -7.62
N GLY A 100 28.84 -1.60 -6.58
CA GLY A 100 28.43 -1.32 -5.20
C GLY A 100 27.28 -2.21 -4.74
N ASN A 101 26.53 -1.74 -3.75
CA ASN A 101 25.43 -2.48 -3.14
C ASN A 101 24.11 -1.76 -3.42
N GLU A 102 23.03 -2.51 -3.56
CA GLU A 102 21.69 -1.97 -3.43
C GLU A 102 21.46 -1.42 -2.03
N TRP A 103 20.63 -0.39 -1.96
CA TRP A 103 20.30 0.25 -0.70
C TRP A 103 18.90 0.84 -0.70
N VAL A 104 18.41 1.02 0.53
CA VAL A 104 17.15 1.69 0.81
C VAL A 104 17.41 2.74 1.90
N GLU A 105 17.00 3.97 1.65
CA GLU A 105 16.99 5.07 2.60
C GLU A 105 15.62 5.19 3.26
N LEU A 106 15.64 5.30 4.58
CA LEU A 106 14.46 5.56 5.39
C LEU A 106 14.47 6.99 5.92
N TYR A 107 13.30 7.62 5.97
CA TYR A 107 13.10 8.94 6.55
C TYR A 107 12.19 8.88 7.78
N ASN A 108 12.60 9.51 8.87
CA ASN A 108 11.80 9.64 10.10
C ASN A 108 11.00 10.94 10.11
N LYS A 109 9.67 10.84 9.98
CA LYS A 109 8.71 11.96 9.96
C LYS A 109 8.46 12.61 11.32
N THR A 110 9.00 12.04 12.40
CA THR A 110 8.69 12.48 13.75
C THR A 110 9.69 13.51 14.27
N ALA A 111 9.27 14.26 15.28
CA ALA A 111 10.14 15.19 16.02
C ALA A 111 11.06 14.48 17.04
N GLY A 112 11.02 13.15 17.13
CA GLY A 112 11.84 12.34 18.03
C GLY A 112 12.74 11.38 17.26
N ALA A 113 13.78 10.85 17.90
CA ALA A 113 14.59 9.79 17.29
C ALA A 113 13.85 8.44 17.38
N ILE A 114 14.01 7.59 16.37
CA ILE A 114 13.39 6.26 16.30
C ILE A 114 14.49 5.20 16.25
N ASP A 115 14.38 4.20 17.13
CA ASP A 115 15.23 3.01 17.13
C ASP A 115 14.64 1.93 16.21
N LEU A 116 15.43 1.50 15.23
CA LEU A 116 15.06 0.50 14.23
C LEU A 116 15.49 -0.91 14.60
N THR A 117 15.89 -1.15 15.85
CA THR A 117 16.27 -2.48 16.31
C THR A 117 15.13 -3.48 16.05
N ASN A 118 15.45 -4.54 15.31
CA ASN A 118 14.53 -5.60 14.86
C ASN A 118 13.46 -5.17 13.84
N TRP A 119 13.54 -3.96 13.30
CA TRP A 119 12.77 -3.62 12.09
C TRP A 119 13.30 -4.39 10.89
N SER A 120 12.56 -4.41 9.79
CA SER A 120 13.02 -5.12 8.58
C SER A 120 12.55 -4.47 7.28
N LEU A 121 13.37 -4.65 6.24
CA LEU A 121 12.96 -4.47 4.84
C LEU A 121 12.72 -5.84 4.23
N VAL A 122 11.62 -5.99 3.49
CA VAL A 122 11.20 -7.24 2.88
C VAL A 122 10.80 -6.97 1.43
N ASP A 123 11.34 -7.75 0.48
CA ASP A 123 10.92 -7.69 -0.92
C ASP A 123 9.70 -8.57 -1.22
N ASN A 124 9.21 -8.58 -2.46
CA ASN A 124 8.09 -9.44 -2.88
C ASN A 124 8.42 -10.95 -2.89
N MET A 125 9.70 -11.34 -2.85
CA MET A 125 10.20 -12.72 -2.79
C MET A 125 10.49 -13.20 -1.35
N ASN A 126 10.21 -12.37 -0.35
CA ASN A 126 10.48 -12.59 1.08
C ASN A 126 11.98 -12.64 1.44
N ASN A 127 12.85 -12.01 0.65
CA ASN A 127 14.19 -11.66 1.08
C ASN A 127 14.11 -10.61 2.19
N VAL A 128 14.71 -10.91 3.34
CA VAL A 128 14.63 -10.05 4.53
C VAL A 128 15.98 -9.40 4.81
N LYS A 129 15.95 -8.09 5.05
CA LYS A 129 17.04 -7.36 5.72
C LYS A 129 16.58 -6.87 7.08
N THR A 130 17.17 -7.42 8.14
CA THR A 130 17.01 -6.89 9.50
C THR A 130 17.74 -5.57 9.66
N LEU A 131 17.09 -4.60 10.30
CA LEU A 131 17.59 -3.26 10.57
C LEU A 131 18.04 -3.13 12.02
N SER A 132 18.92 -2.17 12.25
CA SER A 132 19.33 -1.70 13.57
C SER A 132 19.88 -0.28 13.44
N GLY A 133 19.94 0.44 14.56
CA GLY A 133 20.40 1.82 14.59
C GLY A 133 19.27 2.79 14.87
N ILE A 134 19.63 4.07 14.97
CA ILE A 134 18.72 5.14 15.37
C ILE A 134 18.64 6.16 14.24
N ILE A 135 17.43 6.44 13.77
CA ILE A 135 17.19 7.57 12.87
C ILE A 135 16.85 8.81 13.73
N PRO A 136 17.63 9.90 13.65
CA PRO A 136 17.30 11.15 14.34
C PRO A 136 15.93 11.71 13.90
N ALA A 137 15.40 12.66 14.68
CA ALA A 137 14.20 13.40 14.30
C ALA A 137 14.38 14.09 12.94
N ASN A 138 13.41 13.92 12.02
CA ASN A 138 13.49 14.41 10.64
C ASN A 138 14.78 13.98 9.90
N GLY A 139 15.38 12.87 10.35
CA GLY A 139 16.62 12.34 9.83
C GLY A 139 16.40 11.24 8.80
N ILE A 140 17.49 10.91 8.11
CA ILE A 140 17.57 9.81 7.16
C ILE A 140 18.58 8.76 7.62
N LEU A 141 18.37 7.51 7.22
CA LEU A 141 19.34 6.44 7.39
C LEU A 141 19.25 5.44 6.24
N ALA A 142 20.37 5.21 5.56
CA ALA A 142 20.49 4.28 4.45
C ALA A 142 21.00 2.91 4.91
N PHE A 143 20.48 1.88 4.24
CA PHE A 143 20.68 0.49 4.57
C PHE A 143 21.12 -0.28 3.33
N GLU A 144 22.39 -0.72 3.31
CA GLU A 144 22.97 -1.49 2.19
C GLU A 144 22.95 -3.00 2.43
N LYS A 145 22.83 -3.81 1.38
CA LYS A 145 23.13 -5.24 1.47
C LYS A 145 24.58 -5.51 1.13
N SER A 146 25.37 -5.90 2.12
CA SER A 146 26.74 -6.33 1.85
C SER A 146 26.77 -7.81 1.45
N GLY A 147 27.36 -8.11 0.29
CA GLY A 147 27.75 -9.46 -0.14
C GLY A 147 26.62 -10.32 -0.72
N GLY A 148 26.50 -10.36 -2.05
CA GLY A 148 25.57 -11.21 -2.80
C GLY A 148 24.98 -10.51 -4.04
N ASP A 149 24.04 -11.17 -4.71
CA ASP A 149 23.36 -10.73 -5.94
C ASP A 149 22.24 -9.67 -5.70
N GLY A 150 22.30 -8.89 -4.61
CA GLY A 150 21.22 -7.96 -4.21
C GLY A 150 20.15 -8.57 -3.29
N TRP A 151 19.23 -7.76 -2.74
CA TRP A 151 17.92 -8.18 -2.19
C TRP A 151 16.73 -7.54 -2.92
N LEU A 152 16.94 -6.49 -3.71
CA LEU A 152 15.91 -5.84 -4.52
C LEU A 152 15.94 -6.50 -5.88
N ASN A 153 14.77 -6.82 -6.41
CA ASN A 153 14.73 -7.46 -7.73
C ASN A 153 14.56 -6.40 -8.81
N ASN A 154 15.09 -6.69 -9.99
CA ASN A 154 15.13 -5.77 -11.13
C ASN A 154 14.23 -6.22 -12.31
N THR A 155 13.38 -7.22 -12.11
CA THR A 155 12.50 -7.74 -13.18
C THR A 155 11.04 -7.80 -12.74
N GLY A 156 10.12 -7.27 -13.54
CA GLY A 156 8.69 -7.40 -13.30
C GLY A 156 8.15 -6.40 -12.29
N SER A 157 7.07 -6.80 -11.60
CA SER A 157 6.41 -5.97 -10.58
C SER A 157 6.92 -6.33 -9.20
N GLU A 158 7.51 -5.34 -8.54
CA GLU A 158 8.32 -5.49 -7.35
C GLU A 158 7.80 -4.63 -6.21
N SER A 159 8.23 -4.94 -4.99
CA SER A 159 7.91 -4.11 -3.83
C SER A 159 8.99 -4.17 -2.77
N ILE A 160 9.07 -3.08 -1.99
CA ILE A 160 9.85 -2.94 -0.77
C ILE A 160 8.85 -2.68 0.36
N THR A 161 8.80 -3.57 1.33
CA THR A 161 7.97 -3.42 2.54
C THR A 161 8.86 -3.11 3.74
N LEU A 162 8.65 -1.96 4.37
CA LEU A 162 9.22 -1.63 5.67
C LEU A 162 8.30 -2.19 6.76
N LYS A 163 8.87 -2.99 7.68
CA LYS A 163 8.16 -3.51 8.85
C LYS A 163 8.83 -3.07 10.15
N ASP A 164 8.02 -2.79 11.16
CA ASP A 164 8.52 -2.49 12.50
C ASP A 164 8.96 -3.76 13.26
N ASN A 165 9.37 -3.57 14.52
CA ASN A 165 9.78 -4.65 15.41
C ASN A 165 8.62 -5.58 15.87
N TYR A 166 7.38 -5.27 15.52
CA TYR A 166 6.20 -6.12 15.71
C TYR A 166 5.78 -6.83 14.41
N ALA A 167 6.56 -6.66 13.33
CA ALA A 167 6.29 -7.15 11.99
C ALA A 167 5.08 -6.49 11.30
N GLU A 168 4.62 -5.34 11.81
CA GLU A 168 3.58 -4.53 11.19
C GLU A 168 4.18 -3.66 10.07
N SER A 169 3.47 -3.55 8.96
CA SER A 169 3.92 -2.75 7.82
C SER A 169 3.86 -1.25 8.15
N GLN A 170 5.00 -0.59 8.00
CA GLN A 170 5.18 0.85 8.20
C GLN A 170 5.33 1.61 6.89
N ASP A 171 5.68 0.95 5.79
CA ASP A 171 5.61 1.52 4.44
C ASP A 171 5.66 0.40 3.38
N VAL A 172 5.07 0.63 2.22
CA VAL A 172 5.17 -0.25 1.05
C VAL A 172 5.37 0.58 -0.20
N VAL A 173 6.50 0.38 -0.87
CA VAL A 173 6.79 0.98 -2.17
C VAL A 173 6.79 -0.09 -3.23
N SER A 174 5.85 -0.03 -4.17
CA SER A 174 5.83 -0.88 -5.35
C SER A 174 6.58 -0.21 -6.49
N TYR A 175 7.40 -0.95 -7.22
CA TYR A 175 8.09 -0.46 -8.40
C TYR A 175 8.02 -1.48 -9.53
N LYS A 176 8.10 -1.04 -10.79
CA LYS A 176 7.93 -1.94 -11.95
C LYS A 176 8.82 -1.56 -13.11
N ASP A 177 9.51 -2.57 -13.66
CA ASP A 177 10.25 -2.53 -14.93
C ASP A 177 11.01 -1.20 -15.13
N SER A 178 11.63 -0.71 -14.04
CA SER A 178 12.39 0.54 -14.01
C SER A 178 11.63 1.78 -14.50
N SER A 179 10.30 1.84 -14.46
CA SER A 179 9.54 2.97 -15.03
C SER A 179 8.42 3.51 -14.16
N PHE A 180 8.01 2.74 -13.15
CA PHE A 180 6.91 3.11 -12.28
C PHE A 180 7.27 2.92 -10.82
N VAL A 181 6.78 3.83 -9.97
CA VAL A 181 6.77 3.70 -8.51
C VAL A 181 5.40 4.09 -7.96
N ASN A 182 4.79 3.24 -7.14
CA ASN A 182 3.43 3.38 -6.62
C ASN A 182 2.39 3.76 -7.69
N GLY A 183 2.56 3.23 -8.91
CA GLY A 183 1.72 3.53 -10.08
C GLY A 183 2.00 4.87 -10.77
N GLN A 184 2.86 5.72 -10.22
CA GLN A 184 3.37 6.92 -10.89
C GLN A 184 4.39 6.52 -11.95
N ASN A 185 4.23 7.01 -13.19
CA ASN A 185 5.28 6.93 -14.19
C ASN A 185 6.38 7.95 -13.86
N ILE A 186 7.60 7.46 -13.63
CA ILE A 186 8.77 8.28 -13.28
C ILE A 186 9.79 8.38 -14.42
N GLY A 187 9.48 7.80 -15.59
CA GLY A 187 10.42 7.62 -16.69
C GLY A 187 11.34 6.43 -16.46
N ASN A 188 12.18 6.12 -17.44
CA ASN A 188 13.10 4.98 -17.36
C ASN A 188 14.24 5.26 -16.37
N VAL A 189 14.28 4.50 -15.28
CA VAL A 189 15.37 4.41 -14.31
C VAL A 189 16.47 3.57 -14.96
N ALA A 190 17.58 4.19 -15.32
CA ALA A 190 18.75 3.46 -15.80
C ALA A 190 19.46 2.74 -14.63
N GLU A 191 20.34 1.82 -14.97
CA GLU A 191 21.33 1.27 -14.05
C GLU A 191 22.06 2.42 -13.31
N ASP A 192 22.42 2.20 -12.05
CA ASP A 192 23.03 3.17 -11.13
C ASP A 192 22.15 4.37 -10.72
N GLN A 193 20.92 4.49 -11.21
CA GLN A 193 20.03 5.57 -10.79
C GLN A 193 19.19 5.14 -9.59
N SER A 194 19.22 5.95 -8.54
CA SER A 194 18.30 5.83 -7.42
C SER A 194 16.94 6.44 -7.78
N VAL A 195 15.92 6.04 -7.02
CA VAL A 195 14.57 6.59 -7.11
C VAL A 195 14.23 7.22 -5.77
N CYS A 196 13.93 8.52 -5.76
CA CYS A 196 13.68 9.29 -4.55
C CYS A 196 12.31 9.98 -4.56
N ARG A 197 11.77 10.28 -3.38
CA ARG A 197 10.66 11.23 -3.24
C ARG A 197 11.14 12.64 -3.63
N THR A 198 10.32 13.41 -4.35
CA THR A 198 10.70 14.77 -4.81
C THR A 198 10.85 15.77 -3.65
N GLN A 199 10.20 15.46 -2.54
CA GLN A 199 10.32 16.13 -1.27
C GLN A 199 10.28 15.03 -0.22
N ASP A 200 11.15 15.10 0.79
CA ASP A 200 11.04 14.22 1.96
C ASP A 200 9.58 14.26 2.46
N THR A 201 8.98 13.09 2.70
CA THR A 201 7.56 12.90 3.09
C THR A 201 6.51 13.12 2.01
N GLY A 202 6.88 13.48 0.78
CA GLY A 202 5.94 13.67 -0.33
C GLY A 202 5.60 12.37 -1.06
N ASP A 203 4.42 12.31 -1.69
CA ASP A 203 3.94 11.11 -2.39
C ASP A 203 4.37 11.02 -3.87
N THR A 204 5.19 11.97 -4.31
CA THR A 204 5.68 12.06 -5.68
C THR A 204 7.12 11.58 -5.77
N TRP A 205 7.38 10.70 -6.74
CA TRP A 205 8.66 10.05 -6.98
C TRP A 205 9.35 10.60 -8.23
N GLN A 206 10.68 10.54 -8.24
CA GLN A 206 11.53 10.90 -9.39
C GLN A 206 12.79 10.03 -9.40
N VAL A 207 13.50 10.09 -10.52
CA VAL A 207 14.84 9.53 -10.73
C VAL A 207 15.88 10.63 -10.60
#